data_AF-A0A816XFX6-F1
#
_entry.id   AF-A0A816XFX6-F1
#
_cell.length_a   1.000
_cell.length_b   1.000
_cell.length_c   1.000
_cell.angle_alpha   90.00
_cell.angle_beta   90.00
_cell.angle_gamma   90.00
#
_symmetry.space_group_name_H-M   'P 1'
#
loop_
_entity.id
_entity.type
_entity.pdbx_description
1 polymer ?
#
loop_
_entity_poly.entity_id
_entity_poly.type
_entity_poly.pdbx_seq_one_letter_code
_entity_poly.pdbx_strand_id
1 'polypeptide(L)'
;MHFAKLDDSPMFRQQMQSMEESAELLRMRCLRFYKGCRKYTEGLGEGYDSDIGFANALESFGGGHNDPLCVAFGGPVMTKFTIALREIGHTRKFFVLSS
;
A
#
# COMPACT_ATOMS: atom_id res chain seq x y z
N MET A 1 29.25 -7.44 29.76
CA MET A 1 28.75 -8.61 30.52
C MET A 1 29.85 -9.67 30.52
N HIS A 2 30.43 -9.99 31.68
CA HIS A 2 31.45 -11.05 31.78
C HIS A 2 30.74 -12.42 31.87
N PHE A 3 30.79 -13.20 30.79
CA PHE A 3 30.21 -14.53 30.66
C PHE A 3 31.12 -15.67 31.19
N ALA A 4 32.07 -15.38 32.08
CA ALA A 4 33.18 -16.30 32.36
C ALA A 4 32.80 -17.60 33.11
N LYS A 5 31.58 -17.72 33.63
CA LYS A 5 31.04 -18.96 34.22
C LYS A 5 29.52 -19.03 33.99
N LEU A 6 29.12 -19.38 32.77
CA LEU A 6 27.76 -19.84 32.50
C LEU A 6 27.69 -21.32 32.90
N ASP A 7 26.92 -21.62 33.94
CA ASP A 7 26.63 -23.00 34.31
C ASP A 7 25.63 -23.59 33.32
N ASP A 8 25.98 -24.70 32.69
CA ASP A 8 25.21 -25.36 31.65
C ASP A 8 24.10 -26.23 32.25
N SER A 9 23.30 -25.59 33.11
CA SER A 9 22.22 -26.24 33.84
C SER A 9 21.06 -26.59 32.90
N PRO A 10 20.29 -27.65 33.20
CA PRO A 10 19.07 -27.96 32.46
C PRO A 10 18.10 -26.77 32.35
N MET A 11 18.02 -25.94 33.39
CA MET A 11 17.19 -24.74 33.42
C MET A 11 17.69 -23.67 32.45
N PHE A 12 19.01 -23.44 32.38
CA PHE A 12 19.61 -22.50 31.43
C PHE A 12 19.35 -22.95 29.98
N ARG A 13 19.50 -24.24 29.69
CA ARG A 13 19.18 -24.82 28.38
C ARG A 13 17.72 -24.63 28.00
N GLN A 14 16.79 -24.81 28.94
CA GLN A 14 15.37 -24.60 28.70
C GLN A 14 15.04 -23.12 28.42
N GLN A 15 15.67 -22.19 29.13
CA GLN A 15 15.51 -20.75 28.87
C GLN A 15 16.06 -20.35 27.50
N MET A 16 17.23 -20.88 27.12
CA MET A 16 17.80 -20.70 25.80
C MET A 16 16.87 -21.21 24.70
N GLN A 17 16.35 -22.43 24.83
CA GLN A 17 15.40 -23.00 23.87
C GLN A 17 14.12 -22.14 23.75
N SER A 18 13.54 -21.72 24.88
CA SER A 18 12.35 -20.85 24.87
C SER A 18 12.62 -19.50 24.19
N MET A 19 13.83 -18.96 24.35
CA MET A 19 14.27 -17.74 23.67
C MET A 19 14.41 -17.95 22.16
N GLU A 20 14.99 -19.07 21.73
CA GLU A 20 15.13 -19.44 20.32
C GLU A 20 13.77 -19.60 19.65
N GLU A 21 12.84 -20.31 20.29
CA GLU A 21 11.45 -20.47 19.81
C GLU A 21 10.74 -19.12 19.68
N SER A 22 10.89 -18.24 20.67
CA SER A 22 10.32 -16.89 20.65
C SER A 22 10.92 -16.01 19.56
N ALA A 23 12.24 -16.10 19.34
CA ALA A 23 12.94 -15.38 18.29
C ALA A 23 12.48 -15.84 16.90
N GLU A 24 12.28 -17.14 16.70
CA GLU A 24 11.79 -17.70 15.44
C GLU A 24 10.34 -17.27 15.16
N LEU A 25 9.48 -17.29 16.18
CA LEU A 25 8.11 -16.76 16.07
C LEU A 25 8.11 -15.26 15.70
N LEU A 26 8.98 -14.47 16.32
CA LEU A 26 9.13 -13.04 16.01
C LEU A 26 9.59 -12.85 14.56
N ARG A 27 10.63 -13.57 14.14
CA ARG A 27 11.14 -13.54 12.76
C ARG A 27 10.05 -13.82 11.75
N MET A 28 9.25 -14.85 11.97
CA MET A 28 8.11 -15.19 11.11
C MET A 28 7.04 -14.08 11.07
N ARG A 29 6.75 -13.45 12.20
CA ARG A 29 5.79 -12.33 12.27
C ARG A 29 6.30 -11.11 11.52
N CYS A 30 7.57 -10.73 11.71
CA CYS A 30 8.21 -9.64 10.99
C CYS A 30 8.21 -9.88 9.48
N LEU A 31 8.53 -11.11 9.03
CA LEU A 31 8.50 -11.45 7.61
C LEU A 31 7.10 -11.33 6.99
N ARG A 32 6.07 -11.80 7.70
CA ARG A 32 4.67 -11.66 7.25
C ARG A 32 4.25 -10.19 7.19
N PHE A 33 4.61 -9.41 8.21
CA PHE A 33 4.32 -7.98 8.25
C PHE A 33 4.97 -7.24 7.08
N TYR A 34 6.28 -7.45 6.85
CA TYR A 34 7.01 -6.86 5.73
C TYR A 34 6.38 -7.20 4.37
N LYS A 35 6.04 -8.47 4.15
CA LYS A 35 5.34 -8.90 2.93
C LYS A 35 3.97 -8.22 2.78
N GLY A 36 3.25 -8.04 3.88
CA GLY A 36 1.99 -7.32 3.92
C GLY A 36 2.13 -5.84 3.54
N CYS A 37 3.10 -5.14 4.13
CA CYS A 37 3.42 -3.75 3.79
C CYS A 37 3.76 -3.60 2.31
N ARG A 38 4.61 -4.48 1.78
CA ARG A 38 4.98 -4.46 0.36
C ARG A 38 3.76 -4.61 -0.55
N LYS A 39 2.90 -5.59 -0.29
CA LYS A 39 1.65 -5.80 -1.06
C LYS A 39 0.71 -4.60 -0.96
N TYR A 40 0.64 -3.97 0.21
CA TYR A 40 -0.17 -2.77 0.41
C TYR A 40 0.35 -1.60 -0.43
N THR A 41 1.66 -1.36 -0.44
CA THR A 41 2.28 -0.33 -1.29
C THR A 41 2.08 -0.62 -2.78
N GLU A 42 2.25 -1.87 -3.21
CA GLU A 42 1.97 -2.30 -4.60
C GLU A 42 0.50 -2.02 -4.98
N GLY A 43 -0.45 -2.42 -4.12
CA GLY A 43 -1.88 -2.18 -4.36
C GLY A 43 -2.28 -0.70 -4.38
N LEU A 44 -1.59 0.17 -3.62
CA LEU A 44 -1.80 1.62 -3.72
C LEU A 44 -1.34 2.18 -5.06
N GLY A 45 -0.23 1.67 -5.61
CA GLY A 45 0.26 2.02 -6.94
C GLY A 45 -0.71 1.57 -8.04
N GLU A 46 -1.15 0.32 -8.00
CA GLU A 46 -2.15 -0.21 -8.95
C GLU A 46 -3.46 0.57 -8.91
N GLY A 47 -3.91 0.96 -7.71
CA GLY A 47 -5.10 1.80 -7.53
C GLY A 47 -4.93 3.20 -8.13
N TYR A 48 -3.77 3.83 -7.94
CA TYR A 48 -3.44 5.11 -8.58
C TYR A 48 -3.49 5.01 -10.11
N ASP A 49 -2.80 4.03 -10.69
CA ASP A 49 -2.76 3.85 -12.14
C ASP A 49 -4.16 3.58 -12.71
N SER A 50 -4.97 2.82 -11.98
CA SER A 50 -6.36 2.53 -12.35
C SER A 50 -7.25 3.77 -12.33
N ASP A 51 -7.17 4.61 -11.29
CA ASP A 51 -7.96 5.86 -11.22
C ASP A 51 -7.57 6.82 -12.33
N ILE A 52 -6.27 6.98 -12.59
CA ILE A 52 -5.77 7.86 -13.64
C ILE A 52 -6.19 7.34 -15.01
N GLY A 53 -6.08 6.03 -15.24
CA GLY A 53 -6.57 5.39 -16.45
C GLY A 53 -8.06 5.61 -16.68
N PHE A 54 -8.87 5.43 -15.65
CA PHE A 54 -10.32 5.66 -15.73
C PHE A 54 -10.66 7.14 -15.94
N ALA A 55 -9.99 8.06 -15.24
CA ALA A 55 -10.16 9.50 -15.42
C ALA A 55 -9.83 9.94 -16.86
N ASN A 56 -8.76 9.41 -17.45
CA ASN A 56 -8.37 9.68 -18.85
C ASN A 56 -9.41 9.12 -19.84
N ALA A 57 -9.96 7.93 -19.59
CA ALA A 57 -11.01 7.35 -20.42
C ALA A 57 -12.31 8.18 -20.34
N LEU A 58 -12.66 8.65 -19.15
CA LEU A 58 -13.83 9.51 -18.92
C LEU A 58 -13.70 10.85 -19.63
N GLU A 59 -12.50 11.45 -19.59
CA GLU A 59 -12.18 12.69 -20.30
C GLU A 59 -12.24 12.50 -21.83
N SER A 60 -11.74 11.37 -22.33
CA SER A 60 -11.81 11.02 -23.76
C SER A 60 -13.26 10.78 -24.22
N PHE A 61 -14.07 10.11 -23.39
CA PHE A 61 -15.49 9.86 -23.66
C PHE A 61 -16.33 11.13 -23.61
N GLY A 62 -16.07 11.98 -22.61
CA GLY A 62 -16.81 13.21 -22.37
C GLY A 62 -16.62 14.27 -23.45
N GLY A 63 -15.67 14.07 -24.38
CA GLY A 63 -15.30 15.01 -25.43
C GLY A 63 -14.81 16.36 -24.90
N GLY A 64 -14.11 17.12 -25.74
CA GLY A 64 -13.57 18.42 -25.34
C GLY A 64 -14.67 19.37 -24.85
N HIS A 65 -14.29 20.35 -24.02
CA HIS A 65 -15.18 21.28 -23.31
C HIS A 65 -16.18 22.07 -24.21
N ASN A 66 -15.99 22.03 -25.54
CA ASN A 66 -16.70 22.86 -26.51
C ASN A 66 -17.51 22.07 -27.55
N ASP A 67 -17.63 20.74 -27.45
CA ASP A 67 -18.53 19.98 -28.34
C ASP A 67 -19.98 20.00 -27.81
N PRO A 68 -20.94 20.62 -28.52
CA PRO A 68 -22.34 20.71 -28.09
C PRO A 68 -23.00 19.35 -27.83
N LEU A 69 -22.59 18.28 -28.53
CA LEU A 69 -23.10 16.93 -28.30
C LEU A 69 -22.67 16.43 -26.92
N CYS A 70 -21.39 16.53 -26.62
CA CYS A 70 -20.81 16.12 -25.35
C CYS A 70 -21.37 16.87 -24.14
N VAL A 71 -21.66 18.18 -24.28
CA VAL A 71 -22.33 18.96 -23.23
C VAL A 71 -23.74 18.42 -22.95
N ALA A 72 -24.50 18.08 -24.00
CA ALA A 72 -25.85 17.52 -23.88
C ALA A 72 -25.86 16.11 -23.26
N PHE A 73 -24.81 15.32 -23.46
CA PHE A 73 -24.65 13.97 -22.87
C PHE A 73 -23.99 13.96 -21.49
N GLY A 74 -23.80 15.11 -20.85
CA GLY A 74 -23.33 15.19 -19.46
C GLY A 74 -21.82 15.37 -19.28
N GLY A 75 -21.10 15.86 -20.29
CA GLY A 75 -19.67 16.22 -20.22
C GLY A 75 -19.27 17.06 -18.98
N PRO A 76 -20.08 18.07 -18.54
CA PRO A 76 -19.78 18.81 -17.31
C PRO A 76 -19.81 17.96 -16.04
N VAL A 77 -20.66 16.93 -15.99
CA VAL A 77 -20.72 15.98 -14.87
C VAL A 77 -19.52 15.05 -14.91
N MET A 78 -19.18 14.53 -16.10
CA MET A 78 -17.99 13.70 -16.30
C MET A 78 -16.71 14.43 -15.90
N THR A 79 -16.58 15.72 -16.23
CA THR A 79 -15.44 16.56 -15.83
C THR A 79 -15.26 16.59 -14.30
N LYS A 80 -16.35 16.70 -13.53
CA LYS A 80 -16.30 16.69 -12.06
C LYS A 80 -15.78 15.34 -11.53
N PHE A 81 -16.22 14.24 -12.12
CA PHE A 81 -15.71 12.91 -11.77
C PHE A 81 -14.24 12.75 -12.13
N THR A 82 -13.79 13.21 -13.30
CA THR A 82 -12.38 13.21 -13.68
C THR A 82 -11.52 13.94 -12.65
N ILE A 83 -11.94 15.12 -12.21
CA ILE A 83 -11.21 15.89 -11.18
C ILE A 83 -11.14 15.11 -9.87
N ALA A 84 -12.27 14.62 -9.36
CA ALA A 84 -12.32 13.88 -8.11
C ALA A 84 -11.44 12.61 -8.15
N LEU A 85 -11.47 11.86 -9.26
CA LEU A 85 -10.64 10.67 -9.45
C LEU A 85 -9.14 11.00 -9.47
N ARG A 86 -8.75 12.10 -10.12
CA ARG A 86 -7.36 12.57 -10.11
C ARG A 86 -6.92 12.97 -8.69
N GLU A 87 -7.76 13.65 -7.92
CA GLU A 87 -7.46 14.02 -6.52
C GLU A 87 -7.29 12.79 -5.61
N ILE A 88 -8.17 11.80 -5.74
CA ILE A 88 -8.04 10.54 -4.99
C ILE A 88 -6.75 9.82 -5.39
N GLY A 89 -6.44 9.76 -6.69
CA GLY A 89 -5.19 9.19 -7.18
C GLY A 89 -3.97 9.90 -6.59
N HIS A 90 -3.93 11.22 -6.60
CA HIS A 90 -2.83 11.99 -6.00
C HIS A 90 -2.64 11.68 -4.51
N THR A 91 -3.73 11.49 -3.76
CA THR A 91 -3.69 11.12 -2.35
C THR A 91 -3.05 9.73 -2.14
N ARG A 92 -3.40 8.75 -2.98
CA ARG A 92 -2.77 7.42 -2.97
C ARG A 92 -1.27 7.51 -3.31
N LYS A 93 -0.92 8.26 -4.35
CA LYS A 93 0.48 8.47 -4.77
C LYS A 93 1.32 9.13 -3.67
N PHE A 94 0.76 10.11 -2.97
CA PHE A 94 1.44 10.76 -1.85
C PHE A 94 1.77 9.75 -0.74
N PHE A 95 0.80 8.90 -0.37
CA PHE A 95 1.02 7.86 0.63
C PHE A 95 2.15 6.90 0.23
N VAL A 96 2.21 6.49 -1.04
CA VAL A 96 3.29 5.62 -1.56
C VAL A 96 4.66 6.30 -1.46
N LEU A 97 4.76 7.59 -1.75
CA LEU A 97 6.03 8.34 -1.69
C LEU A 97 6.51 8.65 -0.26
N SER A 98 5.60 8.65 0.72
CA SER A 98 5.91 8.91 2.13
C SER A 98 6.23 7.66 2.96
N SER A 99 6.03 6.46 2.40
CA SER A 99 6.21 5.16 3.07
C SER A 99 7.59 4.57 2.80
#